data_AF-A0A9D6EKM8-F1
#
_entry.id   AF-A0A9D6EKM8-F1
#
_cell.length_a   1.000
_cell.length_b   1.000
_cell.length_c   1.000
_cell.angle_alpha   90.00
_cell.angle_beta   90.00
_cell.angle_gamma   90.00
#
_symmetry.space_group_name_H-M   'P 1'
#
loop_
_entity.id
_entity.type
_entity.pdbx_description
1 polymer ?
#
loop_
_entity_poly.entity_id
_entity_poly.type
_entity_poly.pdbx_seq_one_letter_code
_entity_poly.pdbx_strand_id
1 'polypeptide(L)'
;MDEIAVLVLNYTFEPLHFTNAKRAITLLLSGKAQSVEPSPRVIRSPSVSFQLPSVIRLAVYIRKPFLDRVALNKKNILRRDG
;
A
#
# COMPACT_ATOMS: atom_id res chain seq x y z
N MET A 1 -17.10 0.89 -2.92
CA MET A 1 -15.96 0.26 -2.19
C MET A 1 -14.73 1.16 -2.21
N ASP A 2 -14.54 1.96 -3.26
CA ASP A 2 -13.38 2.87 -3.42
C ASP A 2 -13.30 4.01 -2.42
N GLU A 3 -14.41 4.37 -1.75
CA GLU A 3 -14.44 5.40 -0.70
C GLU A 3 -13.89 4.93 0.65
N ILE A 4 -13.76 3.62 0.88
CA ILE A 4 -13.26 3.11 2.15
C ILE A 4 -11.74 3.05 2.08
N ALA A 5 -11.10 3.97 2.82
CA ALA A 5 -9.66 4.01 2.98
C ALA A 5 -9.18 2.94 3.99
N VAL A 6 -8.06 2.31 3.68
CA VAL A 6 -7.35 1.33 4.50
C VAL A 6 -5.90 1.79 4.61
N LEU A 7 -5.37 1.85 5.84
CA LEU A 7 -3.98 2.24 6.06
C LEU A 7 -3.04 1.09 5.66
N VAL A 8 -2.02 1.39 4.86
CA VAL A 8 -0.96 0.46 4.49
C VAL A 8 0.28 0.78 5.30
N LEU A 9 0.77 -0.20 6.04
CA LEU A 9 2.05 -0.18 6.73
C LEU A 9 3.12 -0.90 5.92
N ASN A 10 4.36 -0.44 6.03
CA ASN A 10 5.50 -1.18 5.51
C ASN A 10 5.83 -2.38 6.41
N TYR A 11 6.85 -3.16 6.04
CA TYR A 11 7.26 -4.34 6.81
C TYR A 11 7.65 -4.02 8.27
N THR A 12 8.15 -2.82 8.56
CA THR A 12 8.54 -2.34 9.90
C THR A 12 7.41 -1.65 10.67
N PHE A 13 6.15 -1.80 10.24
CA PHE A 13 4.97 -1.18 10.85
C PHE A 13 4.90 0.36 10.76
N GLU A 14 5.73 0.97 9.93
CA GLU A 14 5.66 2.41 9.68
C GLU A 14 4.56 2.70 8.64
N PRO A 15 3.83 3.83 8.78
CA PRO A 15 2.78 4.21 7.84
C PRO A 15 3.36 4.50 6.45
N LEU A 16 2.83 3.83 5.43
CA LEU A 16 3.26 3.98 4.03
C LEU A 16 2.34 4.94 3.26
N HIS A 17 1.05 4.59 3.13
CA HIS A 17 0.00 5.40 2.49
C HIS A 17 -1.37 4.76 2.75
N PHE A 18 -2.46 5.43 2.34
CA PHE A 18 -3.79 4.84 2.29
C PHE A 18 -4.08 4.19 0.94
N THR A 19 -4.83 3.09 0.96
CA THR A 19 -5.35 2.45 -0.25
C THR A 19 -6.84 2.18 -0.12
N ASN A 20 -7.54 1.86 -1.22
CA ASN A 20 -8.95 1.51 -1.14
C ASN A 20 -9.14 0.08 -0.60
N ALA A 21 -10.33 -0.18 -0.04
CA ALA A 21 -10.71 -1.50 0.46
C ALA A 21 -10.49 -2.63 -0.56
N LYS A 22 -10.82 -2.39 -1.84
CA LYS A 22 -10.67 -3.39 -2.91
C LYS A 22 -9.21 -3.83 -3.06
N ARG A 23 -8.26 -2.89 -3.14
CA ARG A 23 -6.83 -3.18 -3.25
C ARG A 23 -6.29 -3.85 -1.99
N ALA A 24 -6.73 -3.41 -0.81
CA ALA A 24 -6.34 -4.05 0.44
C ALA A 24 -6.73 -5.53 0.48
N ILE A 25 -7.98 -5.85 0.09
CA ILE A 25 -8.47 -7.23 -0.02
C ILE A 25 -7.65 -8.02 -1.03
N THR A 26 -7.39 -7.46 -2.22
CA THR A 26 -6.56 -8.12 -3.23
C THR A 26 -5.16 -8.45 -2.69
N LEU A 27 -4.55 -7.57 -1.91
CA LEU A 27 -3.24 -7.80 -1.30
C LEU A 27 -3.27 -8.90 -0.23
N LEU A 28 -4.33 -8.94 0.59
CA LEU A 28 -4.52 -10.01 1.57
C LEU A 28 -4.72 -11.38 0.90
N LEU A 29 -5.66 -11.47 -0.05
CA LEU A 29 -5.98 -12.73 -0.74
C LEU A 29 -4.82 -13.24 -1.60
N SER A 30 -3.97 -12.35 -2.13
CA SER A 30 -2.75 -12.73 -2.87
C SER A 30 -1.56 -13.04 -1.96
N GLY A 31 -1.72 -13.01 -0.65
CA GLY A 31 -0.64 -13.29 0.32
C GLY A 31 0.46 -12.22 0.38
N LYS A 32 0.23 -11.04 -0.23
CA LYS A 32 1.21 -9.94 -0.27
C LYS A 32 1.12 -9.00 0.93
N ALA A 33 0.05 -9.11 1.70
CA ALA A 33 -0.16 -8.33 2.91
C ALA A 33 -0.78 -9.19 4.02
N GLN A 34 -0.68 -8.70 5.25
CA GLN A 34 -1.30 -9.26 6.44
C GLN A 34 -2.23 -8.22 7.06
N SER A 35 -3.38 -8.66 7.57
CA SER A 35 -4.29 -7.78 8.32
C SER A 35 -3.67 -7.50 9.68
N VAL A 36 -3.55 -6.21 10.03
CA VAL A 36 -3.06 -5.77 11.34
C VAL A 36 -4.25 -5.45 12.23
N GLU A 37 -5.22 -4.73 11.69
CA GLU A 37 -6.40 -4.30 12.43
C GLU A 37 -7.66 -4.52 11.59
N PRO A 38 -8.66 -5.26 12.09
CA PRO A 38 -9.94 -5.42 11.44
C PRO A 38 -10.83 -4.20 11.71
N SER A 39 -11.62 -3.82 10.71
CA SER A 39 -12.74 -2.89 10.87
C SER A 39 -14.01 -3.65 11.25
N PRO A 40 -15.03 -2.98 11.83
CA PRO A 40 -16.33 -3.60 12.10
C PRO A 40 -17.11 -3.99 10.82
N ARG A 41 -16.63 -3.59 9.63
CA ARG A 41 -17.27 -3.92 8.36
C ARG A 41 -16.93 -5.34 7.95
N VAL A 42 -17.90 -6.05 7.39
CA VAL A 42 -17.71 -7.42 6.89
C VAL A 42 -17.89 -7.44 5.38
N ILE A 43 -16.97 -8.11 4.69
CA ILE A 43 -17.07 -8.41 3.28
C ILE A 43 -17.69 -9.79 3.14
N ARG A 44 -18.68 -9.90 2.26
CA ARG A 44 -19.39 -11.14 1.96
C ARG A 44 -19.13 -11.54 0.51
N SER A 45 -18.87 -12.81 0.31
CA SER A 45 -18.99 -13.49 -0.97
C SER A 45 -20.06 -14.59 -0.82
N PRO A 46 -20.54 -15.19 -1.93
CA PRO A 46 -21.52 -16.27 -1.84
C PRO A 46 -21.09 -17.44 -0.94
N SER A 47 -19.78 -17.71 -0.82
CA SER A 47 -19.24 -18.88 -0.11
C SER A 47 -18.51 -18.55 1.19
N VAL A 48 -17.98 -17.33 1.33
CA VAL A 48 -17.15 -16.93 2.48
C VAL A 48 -17.43 -15.49 2.92
N SER A 49 -17.21 -15.23 4.21
CA SER A 49 -17.26 -13.90 4.79
C SER A 49 -16.05 -13.63 5.66
N PHE A 50 -15.50 -12.41 5.58
CA PHE A 50 -14.37 -11.99 6.38
C PHE A 50 -14.43 -10.51 6.73
N GLN A 51 -13.79 -10.11 7.82
CA GLN A 51 -13.74 -8.71 8.23
C GLN A 51 -12.88 -7.91 7.27
N LEU A 52 -13.35 -6.71 6.90
CA LEU A 52 -12.57 -5.76 6.13
C LEU A 52 -11.46 -5.21 7.04
N PRO A 53 -10.18 -5.22 6.63
CA PRO A 53 -9.13 -4.57 7.40
C PRO A 53 -9.29 -3.04 7.43
N SER A 54 -9.09 -2.42 8.59
CA SER A 54 -8.80 -0.97 8.68
C SER A 54 -7.32 -0.69 8.43
N VAL A 55 -6.44 -1.63 8.78
CA VAL A 55 -4.99 -1.52 8.62
C VAL A 55 -4.40 -2.83 8.08
N ILE A 56 -3.54 -2.74 7.07
CA ILE A 56 -2.76 -3.86 6.53
C ILE A 56 -1.26 -3.57 6.57
N ARG A 57 -0.45 -4.62 6.70
CA ARG A 57 1.01 -4.58 6.58
C ARG A 57 1.48 -5.34 5.36
N LEU A 58 2.40 -4.78 4.59
CA LEU A 58 3.02 -5.51 3.47
C LEU A 58 3.91 -6.65 4.01
N ALA A 59 3.74 -7.85 3.46
CA ALA A 59 4.44 -9.06 3.91
C ALA A 59 5.91 -9.08 3.48
N VAL A 60 6.26 -8.34 2.42
CA VAL A 60 7.61 -8.24 1.90
C VAL A 60 8.14 -6.83 2.12
N TYR A 61 9.40 -6.72 2.52
CA TYR A 61 10.11 -5.44 2.50
C TYR A 61 10.23 -4.94 1.07
N ILE A 62 9.40 -3.95 0.71
CA ILE A 62 9.56 -3.24 -0.57
C ILE A 62 10.65 -2.20 -0.34
N ARG A 63 11.86 -2.47 -0.83
CA ARG A 63 12.93 -1.48 -0.88
C ARG A 63 12.42 -0.30 -1.69
N LYS A 64 12.10 0.81 -1.02
CA LYS A 64 11.70 2.05 -1.71
C LYS A 64 12.85 2.36 -2.67
N PRO A 65 12.63 2.43 -4.00
CA PRO A 65 13.68 2.91 -4.87
C PRO A 65 14.01 4.31 -4.36
N PHE A 66 15.23 4.49 -3.86
CA PHE A 66 15.76 5.80 -3.52
C PHE A 66 15.67 6.61 -4.82
N LEU A 67 14.64 7.44 -4.93
CA LEU A 67 14.47 8.36 -6.02
C LEU A 67 15.31 9.60 -5.71
N ASP A 68 16.62 9.40 -5.56
CA ASP A 68 17.63 10.43 -5.80
C ASP A 68 17.89 10.56 -7.31
N ARG A 69 16.87 10.29 -8.14
CA ARG A 69 16.94 10.62 -9.55
C ARG A 69 16.72 12.11 -9.63
N VAL A 70 17.83 12.86 -9.64
CA VAL A 70 17.89 14.23 -10.12
C VAL A 70 16.91 14.36 -11.28
N ALA A 71 15.87 15.18 -11.12
CA ALA A 71 14.81 15.30 -12.11
C ALA A 71 15.45 15.63 -13.47
N LEU A 72 15.11 14.86 -14.51
CA LEU A 72 15.60 15.12 -15.86
C LEU A 72 14.94 16.41 -16.38
N ASN A 73 15.59 17.54 -16.13
CA ASN A 73 15.15 18.86 -16.55
C ASN A 73 16.36 19.67 -17.06
N LYS A 74 16.08 20.73 -17.84
CA LYS A 74 17.12 21.54 -18.49
C LYS A 74 18.14 22.11 -17.50
N LYS A 75 17.70 22.50 -16.29
CA LYS A 75 18.56 23.02 -15.22
C LYS A 75 19.57 21.96 -14.75
N ASN A 76 19.13 20.72 -14.60
CA ASN A 76 19.98 19.62 -14.16
C ASN A 76 20.90 19.09 -15.27
N ILE A 77 20.47 19.17 -16.54
CA ILE A 77 21.33 18.87 -17.70
C ILE A 77 22.45 19.91 -17.78
N LEU A 78 22.12 21.21 -17.71
CA LEU A 78 23.11 22.29 -17.76
C LEU A 78 24.10 22.23 -16.59
N ARG A 79 23.66 21.83 -15.40
CA ARG A 79 24.55 21.59 -14.25
C ARG A 79 25.53 20.43 -14.42
N ARG A 80 25.22 19.47 -15.30
CA ARG A 80 26.08 18.29 -15.56
C ARG A 80 27.08 18.57 -16.69
N ASP A 81 26.62 19.23 -17.75
CA ASP A 81 27.35 19.40 -19.01
C ASP A 81 28.04 20.77 -19.14
N GLY A 82 27.70 21.73 -18.26
CA GLY A 82 28.32 23.06 -18.20
C GLY A 82 29.60 23.10 -17.38
#